data_AF-A0A1I5TT15-F1
#
_entry.id   AF-A0A1I5TT15-F1
#
_cell.length_a   1.000
_cell.length_b   1.000
_cell.length_c   1.000
_cell.angle_alpha   90.00
_cell.angle_beta   90.00
_cell.angle_gamma   90.00
#
_symmetry.space_group_name_H-M   'P 1'
#
loop_
_entity.id
_entity.type
_entity.pdbx_description
1 polymer ?
#
loop_
_entity_poly.entity_id
_entity_poly.type
_entity_poly.pdbx_seq_one_letter_code
_entity_poly.pdbx_strand_id
1 'polypeptide(L)'
;MYVKLNGEMVYLWRAVDHEGEVLESYVTRTRDKAAALTFMKKALKRHGTPEAITTDGLRSYRAAMNELGNADKQEVGRWANNRVENSHHPFRRRERAMLRFRQMKTLQKFASVHANIHNHFSLERHLTDRQTYRERRSAALAEWQVLASYALLLPPKGLTGPRGFARCTRGVIDSPERDADAPRCSGRASLAAA
;
A
#
# COMPACT_ATOMS: atom_id res chain seq x y z
N MET A 1 -10.89 1.14 8.53
CA MET A 1 -11.80 2.26 8.09
C MET A 1 -13.07 1.76 7.39
N TYR A 2 -14.17 2.53 7.34
CA TYR A 2 -15.34 2.25 6.49
C TYR A 2 -15.38 3.03 5.17
N VAL A 3 -15.88 2.41 4.09
CA VAL A 3 -16.18 2.99 2.78
C VAL A 3 -17.63 2.65 2.39
N LYS A 4 -18.36 3.59 1.78
CA LYS A 4 -19.71 3.32 1.28
C LYS A 4 -19.65 2.77 -0.15
N LEU A 5 -20.17 1.57 -0.36
CA LEU A 5 -20.24 0.87 -1.64
C LEU A 5 -21.70 0.61 -2.00
N ASN A 6 -22.21 1.28 -3.04
CA ASN A 6 -23.60 1.12 -3.50
C ASN A 6 -24.68 1.15 -2.40
N GLY A 7 -24.52 1.99 -1.37
CA GLY A 7 -25.45 2.06 -0.24
C GLY A 7 -25.00 1.29 1.00
N GLU A 8 -24.19 0.24 0.85
CA GLU A 8 -23.69 -0.61 1.92
C GLU A 8 -22.36 -0.07 2.49
N MET A 9 -22.09 -0.37 3.75
CA MET A 9 -20.80 -0.03 4.38
C MET A 9 -19.86 -1.23 4.30
N VAL A 10 -18.67 -1.03 3.73
CA VAL A 10 -17.60 -2.03 3.64
C VAL A 10 -16.37 -1.55 4.40
N TYR A 11 -15.49 -2.48 4.75
CA TYR A 11 -14.29 -2.23 5.54
C TYR A 11 -13.07 -2.14 4.63
N LEU A 12 -12.31 -1.04 4.76
CA LEU A 12 -10.98 -0.86 4.18
C LEU A 12 -9.95 -1.08 5.29
N TRP A 13 -9.10 -2.08 5.06
CA TRP A 13 -7.90 -2.40 5.82
C TRP A 13 -6.70 -1.73 5.15
N ARG A 14 -5.84 -1.09 5.93
CA ARG A 14 -4.57 -0.53 5.43
C ARG A 14 -3.43 -0.93 6.36
N ALA A 15 -2.30 -1.26 5.77
CA ALA A 15 -1.03 -1.41 6.47
C ALA A 15 -0.19 -0.19 6.13
N VAL A 16 0.34 0.47 7.15
CA VAL A 16 1.24 1.61 7.02
C VAL A 16 2.52 1.27 7.76
N ASP A 17 3.66 1.76 7.29
CA ASP A 17 4.94 1.60 7.99
C ASP A 17 5.22 2.76 8.96
N HIS A 18 6.47 2.83 9.43
CA HIS A 18 6.88 3.87 10.37
C HIS A 18 7.10 5.25 9.73
N GLU A 19 7.28 5.32 8.41
CA GLU A 19 7.48 6.55 7.64
C GLU A 19 6.13 7.11 7.14
N GLY A 20 5.05 6.35 7.28
CA GLY A 20 3.72 6.73 6.84
C GLY A 20 3.39 6.26 5.43
N GLU A 21 4.22 5.39 4.84
CA GLU A 21 3.96 4.78 3.55
C GLU A 21 2.92 3.67 3.69
N VAL A 22 2.03 3.60 2.70
CA VAL A 22 0.98 2.57 2.71
C VAL A 22 1.51 1.34 2.01
N LEU A 23 1.72 0.29 2.79
CA LEU A 23 2.30 -0.99 2.37
C LEU A 23 1.27 -1.90 1.68
N GLU A 24 0.04 -1.95 2.21
CA GLU A 24 -1.02 -2.81 1.69
C GLU A 24 -2.40 -2.18 1.92
N SER A 25 -3.35 -2.48 1.03
CA SER A 25 -4.74 -2.01 1.12
C SER A 25 -5.70 -3.10 0.66
N TYR A 26 -6.64 -3.47 1.52
CA TYR A 26 -7.57 -4.57 1.29
C TYR A 26 -8.99 -4.17 1.70
N VAL A 27 -9.99 -4.63 0.96
CA VAL A 27 -11.39 -4.27 1.17
C VAL A 27 -12.23 -5.51 1.38
N THR A 28 -13.04 -5.53 2.44
CA THR A 28 -13.91 -6.65 2.79
C THR A 28 -15.29 -6.17 3.22
N ARG A 29 -16.27 -7.08 3.18
CA ARG A 29 -17.63 -6.79 3.70
C ARG A 29 -17.72 -6.93 5.21
N THR A 30 -16.87 -7.75 5.82
CA THR A 30 -16.87 -8.06 7.25
C THR A 30 -15.52 -7.73 7.88
N ARG A 31 -15.52 -7.48 9.20
CA ARG A 31 -14.32 -7.28 10.00
C ARG A 31 -13.99 -8.48 10.89
N ASP A 32 -14.12 -9.67 10.32
CA ASP A 32 -13.92 -10.95 11.02
C ASP A 32 -12.44 -11.39 11.06
N LYS A 33 -12.20 -12.51 11.76
CA LYS A 33 -10.86 -13.12 11.87
C LYS A 33 -10.29 -13.52 10.51
N ALA A 34 -11.11 -14.05 9.60
CA ALA A 34 -10.65 -14.55 8.30
C ALA A 34 -10.16 -13.40 7.40
N ALA A 35 -10.88 -12.27 7.41
CA ALA A 35 -10.49 -11.04 6.74
C ALA A 35 -9.17 -10.49 7.31
N ALA A 36 -9.06 -10.39 8.64
CA ALA A 36 -7.84 -9.92 9.31
C ALA A 36 -6.63 -10.82 8.98
N LEU A 37 -6.82 -12.14 9.04
CA LEU A 37 -5.78 -13.12 8.73
C LEU A 37 -5.31 -13.01 7.29
N THR A 38 -6.23 -12.91 6.33
CA THR A 38 -5.92 -12.76 4.91
C THR A 38 -5.12 -11.48 4.65
N PHE A 39 -5.57 -10.37 5.25
CA PHE A 39 -4.89 -9.09 5.17
C PHE A 39 -3.46 -9.15 5.74
N MET A 40 -3.29 -9.69 6.95
CA MET A 40 -1.98 -9.80 7.58
C MET A 40 -1.04 -10.75 6.81
N LYS A 41 -1.52 -11.91 6.36
CA LYS A 41 -0.72 -12.83 5.51
C LYS A 41 -0.23 -12.11 4.25
N LYS A 42 -1.08 -11.31 3.61
CA LYS A 42 -0.72 -10.56 2.41
C LYS A 42 0.36 -9.51 2.70
N ALA A 43 0.21 -8.75 3.79
CA ALA A 43 1.17 -7.73 4.18
C ALA A 43 2.52 -8.35 4.58
N LEU A 44 2.52 -9.36 5.45
CA LEU A 44 3.72 -10.04 5.94
C LEU A 44 4.47 -10.77 4.81
N LYS A 45 3.74 -11.39 3.87
CA LYS A 45 4.35 -12.05 2.72
C LYS A 45 5.12 -11.07 1.82
N ARG A 46 4.61 -9.85 1.67
CA ARG A 46 5.19 -8.86 0.74
C ARG A 46 6.31 -8.05 1.38
N HIS A 47 6.16 -7.71 2.65
CA HIS A 47 7.04 -6.74 3.35
C HIS A 47 7.88 -7.38 4.46
N GLY A 48 7.77 -8.70 4.64
CA GLY A 48 8.47 -9.41 5.70
C GLY A 48 7.79 -9.28 7.05
N THR A 49 8.47 -9.78 8.08
CA THR A 49 7.93 -9.77 9.44
C THR A 49 8.43 -8.54 10.20
N PRO A 50 7.52 -7.68 10.69
CA PRO A 50 7.87 -6.50 11.48
C PRO A 50 8.39 -6.87 12.88
N GLU A 51 9.02 -5.89 13.53
CA GLU A 51 9.36 -5.94 14.96
C GLU A 51 8.09 -5.80 15.82
N ALA A 52 7.22 -4.83 15.51
CA ALA A 52 5.99 -4.55 16.23
C ALA A 52 4.82 -4.26 15.27
N ILE A 53 3.62 -4.72 15.62
CA ILE A 53 2.38 -4.55 14.85
C ILE A 53 1.40 -3.75 15.70
N THR A 54 1.16 -2.50 15.32
CA THR A 54 0.20 -1.66 16.02
C THR A 54 -1.21 -1.92 15.51
N THR A 55 -2.19 -2.13 16.39
CA THR A 55 -3.59 -2.35 15.96
C THR A 55 -4.55 -1.51 16.78
N ASP A 56 -5.76 -1.29 16.28
CA ASP A 56 -6.87 -0.60 16.98
C ASP A 56 -7.52 -1.47 18.09
N GLY A 57 -6.87 -2.57 18.49
CA GLY A 57 -7.28 -3.39 19.63
C GLY A 57 -8.42 -4.38 19.36
N LEU A 58 -8.78 -4.63 18.10
CA LEU A 58 -9.88 -5.55 17.79
C LEU A 58 -9.56 -7.00 18.10
N ARG A 59 -10.60 -7.72 18.54
CA ARG A 59 -10.53 -9.17 18.77
C ARG A 59 -10.18 -9.95 17.51
N SER A 60 -10.60 -9.50 16.32
CA SER A 60 -10.26 -10.16 15.05
C SER A 60 -8.76 -10.12 14.75
N TYR A 61 -8.09 -9.00 15.04
CA TYR A 61 -6.63 -8.90 14.95
C TYR A 61 -5.93 -9.83 15.94
N ARG A 62 -6.33 -9.81 17.21
CA ARG A 62 -5.75 -10.70 18.23
C ARG A 62 -5.89 -12.17 17.84
N ALA A 63 -7.09 -12.58 17.42
CA ALA A 63 -7.35 -13.96 17.01
C ALA A 63 -6.55 -14.38 15.78
N ALA A 64 -6.35 -13.48 14.82
CA ALA A 64 -5.55 -13.75 13.64
C ALA A 64 -4.04 -13.73 13.92
N MET A 65 -3.54 -12.87 14.82
CA MET A 65 -2.13 -12.88 15.24
C MET A 65 -1.76 -14.09 16.10
N ASN A 66 -2.69 -14.57 16.93
CA ASN A 66 -2.51 -15.85 17.63
C ASN A 66 -2.31 -17.01 16.63
N GLU A 67 -3.08 -17.02 15.54
CA GLU A 67 -2.95 -18.04 14.49
C GLU A 67 -1.66 -17.90 13.67
N LEU A 68 -1.16 -16.67 13.50
CA LEU A 68 0.11 -16.39 12.83
C LEU A 68 1.34 -16.61 13.73
N GLY A 69 1.14 -16.86 15.03
CA GLY A 69 2.23 -17.04 15.98
C GLY A 69 3.03 -15.77 16.26
N ASN A 70 2.42 -14.58 16.12
CA ASN A 70 3.08 -13.28 16.29
C ASN A 70 2.30 -12.33 17.22
N ALA A 71 1.49 -12.90 18.12
CA ALA A 71 0.65 -12.14 19.06
C ALA A 71 1.44 -11.35 20.13
N ASP A 72 2.68 -11.76 20.38
CA ASP A 72 3.67 -11.07 21.21
C ASP A 72 4.10 -9.72 20.61
N LYS A 73 4.06 -9.60 19.29
CA LYS A 73 4.42 -8.37 18.56
C LYS A 73 3.31 -7.33 18.53
N GLN A 74 2.13 -7.65 19.07
CA GLN A 74 1.00 -6.74 19.03
C GLN A 74 1.17 -5.60 20.03
N GLU A 75 1.13 -4.38 19.52
CA GLU A 75 1.01 -3.17 20.32
C GLU A 75 -0.39 -2.57 20.15
N VAL A 76 -0.98 -2.15 21.28
CA VAL A 76 -2.25 -1.43 21.30
C VAL A 76 -2.04 -0.17 22.12
N GLY A 77 -2.32 0.99 21.53
CA GLY A 77 -2.14 2.27 22.19
C GLY A 77 -3.10 3.31 21.62
N ARG A 78 -3.62 4.18 22.49
CA ARG A 78 -4.62 5.21 22.16
C ARG A 78 -4.23 6.12 20.99
N TRP A 79 -2.93 6.31 20.77
CA TRP A 79 -2.38 7.19 19.73
C TRP A 79 -1.46 6.47 18.75
N ALA A 80 -1.24 5.17 18.96
CA ALA A 80 -0.26 4.41 18.20
C ALA A 80 -0.75 4.16 16.75
N ASN A 81 -2.06 4.13 16.53
CA ASN A 81 -2.66 3.95 15.20
C ASN A 81 -2.89 5.25 14.41
N ASN A 82 -2.49 6.42 14.94
CA ASN A 82 -2.70 7.72 14.30
C ASN A 82 -2.16 7.78 12.86
N ARG A 83 -1.06 7.07 12.57
CA ARG A 83 -0.46 7.02 11.22
C ARG A 83 -1.39 6.38 10.20
N VAL A 84 -2.06 5.28 10.58
CA VAL A 84 -3.03 4.62 9.71
C VAL A 84 -4.26 5.48 9.54
N GLU A 85 -4.74 6.08 10.62
CA GLU A 85 -5.89 6.97 10.54
C GLU A 85 -5.63 8.16 9.63
N ASN A 86 -4.44 8.76 9.70
CA ASN A 86 -4.03 9.82 8.80
C ASN A 86 -3.96 9.35 7.33
N SER A 87 -3.51 8.12 7.09
CA SER A 87 -3.46 7.52 5.75
C SER A 87 -4.84 7.37 5.09
N HIS A 88 -5.93 7.40 5.88
CA HIS A 88 -7.29 7.35 5.36
C HIS A 88 -7.73 8.66 4.69
N HIS A 89 -7.18 9.82 5.10
CA HIS A 89 -7.67 11.11 4.63
C HIS A 89 -7.48 11.34 3.11
N PRO A 90 -6.30 11.08 2.52
CA PRO A 90 -6.10 11.23 1.07
C PRO A 90 -7.00 10.29 0.27
N PHE A 91 -7.11 9.04 0.73
CA PHE A 91 -7.98 8.04 0.12
C PHE A 91 -9.45 8.49 0.14
N ARG A 92 -9.96 8.94 1.29
CA ARG A 92 -11.34 9.47 1.44
C ARG A 92 -11.61 10.66 0.55
N ARG A 93 -10.65 11.59 0.44
CA ARG A 93 -10.79 12.77 -0.43
C ARG A 93 -10.99 12.35 -1.88
N ARG A 94 -10.18 11.40 -2.36
CA ARG A 94 -10.25 10.94 -3.75
C ARG A 94 -11.48 10.07 -4.01
N GLU A 95 -11.83 9.18 -3.08
CA GLU A 95 -13.05 8.35 -3.16
C GLU A 95 -14.32 9.21 -3.29
N ARG A 96 -14.43 10.28 -2.50
CA ARG A 96 -15.56 11.22 -2.59
C ARG A 96 -15.57 12.00 -3.90
N ALA A 97 -14.41 12.45 -4.37
CA ALA A 97 -14.30 13.15 -5.65
C ALA A 97 -14.70 12.26 -6.85
N MET A 98 -14.57 10.94 -6.72
CA MET A 98 -14.96 9.96 -7.74
C MET A 98 -16.43 9.53 -7.64
N LEU A 99 -17.26 10.24 -6.86
CA LEU A 99 -18.68 9.92 -6.65
C LEU A 99 -18.94 8.52 -6.08
N ARG A 100 -17.96 7.98 -5.33
CA ARG A 100 -17.99 6.66 -4.69
C ARG A 100 -18.04 5.48 -5.68
N PHE A 101 -17.81 4.29 -5.16
CA PHE A 101 -17.77 3.07 -5.96
C PHE A 101 -19.10 2.30 -5.89
N ARG A 102 -19.45 1.63 -7.01
CA ARG A 102 -20.62 0.74 -7.10
C ARG A 102 -20.27 -0.75 -7.00
N GLN A 103 -19.01 -1.12 -7.26
CA GLN A 103 -18.57 -2.52 -7.27
C GLN A 103 -17.34 -2.73 -6.38
N MET A 104 -17.29 -3.85 -5.66
CA MET A 104 -16.18 -4.18 -4.77
C MET A 104 -14.85 -4.29 -5.53
N LYS A 105 -14.88 -4.91 -6.72
CA LYS A 105 -13.67 -5.12 -7.55
C LYS A 105 -13.01 -3.81 -7.98
N THR A 106 -13.81 -2.79 -8.31
CA THR A 106 -13.27 -1.48 -8.71
C THR A 106 -12.74 -0.70 -7.50
N LEU A 107 -13.44 -0.76 -6.36
CA LEU A 107 -12.96 -0.19 -5.10
C LEU A 107 -11.63 -0.82 -4.64
N GLN A 108 -11.51 -2.16 -4.69
CA GLN A 108 -10.29 -2.86 -4.33
C GLN A 108 -9.12 -2.48 -5.26
N LYS A 109 -9.35 -2.46 -6.57
CA LYS A 109 -8.34 -2.00 -7.55
C LYS A 109 -7.89 -0.58 -7.26
N PHE A 110 -8.84 0.32 -7.02
CA PHE A 110 -8.56 1.69 -6.66
C PHE A 110 -7.73 1.78 -5.36
N ALA A 111 -8.12 1.07 -4.31
CA ALA A 111 -7.38 1.06 -3.04
C ALA A 111 -5.93 0.60 -3.21
N SER A 112 -5.69 -0.46 -3.98
CA SER A 112 -4.35 -0.96 -4.23
C SER A 112 -3.49 -0.02 -5.07
N VAL A 113 -4.05 0.61 -6.11
CA VAL A 113 -3.30 1.55 -6.97
C VAL A 113 -3.09 2.90 -6.29
N HIS A 114 -4.10 3.40 -5.59
CA HIS A 114 -4.04 4.69 -4.88
C HIS A 114 -2.93 4.69 -3.82
N ALA A 115 -2.68 3.57 -3.14
CA ALA A 115 -1.58 3.46 -2.19
C ALA A 115 -0.22 3.78 -2.86
N ASN A 116 0.08 3.12 -3.99
CA ASN A 116 1.33 3.34 -4.72
C ASN A 116 1.47 4.78 -5.22
N ILE A 117 0.40 5.34 -5.80
CA ILE A 117 0.39 6.72 -6.28
C ILE A 117 0.63 7.68 -5.12
N HIS A 118 -0.07 7.48 -4.00
CA HIS A 118 0.06 8.34 -2.84
C HIS A 118 1.50 8.32 -2.29
N ASN A 119 2.11 7.14 -2.15
CA ASN A 119 3.47 7.01 -1.67
C ASN A 119 4.43 7.75 -2.62
N HIS A 120 4.38 7.49 -3.93
CA HIS A 120 5.25 8.13 -4.93
C HIS A 120 5.23 9.67 -4.88
N PHE A 121 4.05 10.29 -4.69
CA PHE A 121 3.93 11.75 -4.62
C PHE A 121 4.14 12.36 -3.23
N SER A 122 4.32 11.53 -2.19
CA SER A 122 4.37 11.96 -0.78
C SER A 122 5.57 11.41 -0.01
N LEU A 123 6.56 10.82 -0.69
CA LEU A 123 7.78 10.25 -0.12
C LEU A 123 8.46 11.23 0.85
N GLU A 124 8.74 10.76 2.07
CA GLU A 124 9.55 11.43 3.10
C GLU A 124 9.17 12.90 3.40
N ARG A 125 7.91 13.30 3.16
CA ARG A 125 7.48 14.71 3.32
C ARG A 125 7.84 15.34 4.68
N HIS A 126 7.92 14.52 5.72
CA HIS A 126 8.17 14.95 7.09
C HIS A 126 9.66 14.94 7.48
N LEU A 127 10.53 14.40 6.62
CA LEU A 127 11.99 14.32 6.82
C LEU A 127 12.75 15.30 5.90
N THR A 128 12.10 15.80 4.85
CA THR A 128 12.70 16.72 3.88
C THR A 128 12.22 18.15 4.06
N ASP A 129 13.12 19.10 3.75
CA ASP A 129 12.73 20.49 3.67
C ASP A 129 11.74 20.73 2.52
N ARG A 130 11.07 21.89 2.57
CA ARG A 130 10.01 22.23 1.62
C ARG A 130 10.49 22.32 0.17
N GLN A 131 11.73 22.74 -0.06
CA GLN A 131 12.30 22.92 -1.39
C GLN A 131 12.63 21.57 -2.00
N THR A 132 13.33 20.69 -1.27
CA THR A 132 13.60 19.31 -1.70
C THR A 132 12.30 18.54 -1.96
N TYR A 133 11.30 18.70 -1.09
CA TYR A 133 9.99 18.07 -1.31
C TYR A 133 9.30 18.55 -2.60
N ARG A 134 9.41 19.84 -2.92
CA ARG A 134 8.87 20.40 -4.19
C ARG A 134 9.58 19.81 -5.39
N GLU A 135 10.90 19.71 -5.35
CA GLU A 135 11.71 19.14 -6.43
C GLU A 135 11.38 17.67 -6.66
N ARG A 136 11.35 16.87 -5.59
CA ARG A 136 10.93 15.45 -5.64
C ARG A 136 9.52 15.30 -6.22
N ARG A 137 8.59 16.17 -5.83
CA ARG A 137 7.22 16.16 -6.36
C ARG A 137 7.15 16.53 -7.84
N SER A 138 7.98 17.47 -8.29
CA SER A 138 8.08 17.83 -9.71
C SER A 138 8.68 16.69 -10.53
N ALA A 139 9.72 16.03 -10.03
CA ALA A 139 10.31 14.85 -10.66
C ALA A 139 9.30 13.70 -10.77
N ALA A 140 8.61 13.37 -9.68
CA ALA A 140 7.53 12.38 -9.67
C ALA A 140 6.42 12.70 -10.69
N LEU A 141 6.07 13.99 -10.85
CA LEU A 141 5.09 14.40 -11.85
C LEU A 141 5.59 14.20 -13.28
N ALA A 142 6.87 14.49 -13.55
CA ALA A 142 7.48 14.27 -14.86
C ALA A 142 7.52 12.77 -15.22
N GLU A 143 7.96 11.91 -14.29
CA GLU A 143 7.92 10.45 -14.46
C GLU A 143 6.50 9.96 -14.75
N TRP A 144 5.52 10.47 -14.02
CA TRP A 144 4.12 10.12 -14.23
C TRP A 144 3.60 10.55 -15.60
N GLN A 145 3.96 11.74 -16.08
CA GLN A 145 3.59 12.22 -17.41
C GLN A 145 4.18 11.34 -18.51
N VAL A 146 5.41 10.88 -18.34
CA VAL A 146 6.07 9.95 -19.25
C VAL A 146 5.35 8.60 -19.27
N LEU A 147 5.03 8.01 -18.12
CA LEU A 147 4.26 6.76 -18.07
C LEU A 147 2.86 6.89 -18.67
N ALA A 148 2.20 8.04 -18.45
CA ALA A 148 0.89 8.33 -19.02
C ALA A 148 0.94 8.51 -20.55
N SER A 149 2.01 9.10 -21.09
CA SER A 149 2.18 9.25 -22.54
C SER A 149 2.42 7.90 -23.22
N TYR A 150 3.20 7.00 -22.59
CA TYR A 150 3.34 5.62 -23.08
C TYR A 150 2.02 4.85 -23.10
N ALA A 151 1.13 5.06 -22.12
CA ALA A 151 -0.19 4.44 -22.08
C ALA A 151 -1.13 4.94 -23.20
N LEU A 152 -0.94 6.17 -23.68
CA LEU A 152 -1.68 6.73 -24.82
C LEU A 152 -1.12 6.30 -26.18
N LEU A 153 0.13 5.85 -26.23
CA LEU A 153 0.82 5.39 -27.45
C LEU A 153 0.70 3.88 -27.71
N LEU A 154 0.16 3.11 -26.76
CA LEU A 154 -0.08 1.68 -26.94
C LEU A 154 -1.46 1.44 -27.57
N PRO A 155 -1.55 0.86 -28.79
CA PRO A 155 -2.84 0.49 -29.37
C PRO A 155 -3.52 -0.56 -28.48
N PRO A 156 -4.87 -0.55 -28.36
CA PRO A 156 -5.59 -1.50 -27.53
C PRO A 156 -5.30 -2.92 -28.02
N LYS A 157 -4.68 -3.76 -27.18
CA LYS A 157 -4.44 -5.17 -27.51
C LYS A 157 -5.78 -5.90 -27.62
N GLY A 158 -6.21 -6.17 -28.85
CA GLY A 158 -7.20 -7.19 -29.18
C GLY A 158 -6.69 -8.57 -28.75
N LEU A 159 -7.59 -9.36 -28.19
CA LEU A 159 -7.36 -10.73 -27.73
C LEU A 159 -7.12 -11.67 -28.91
N THR A 160 -5.94 -12.27 -29.03
CA THR A 160 -5.73 -13.67 -29.45
C THR A 160 -4.38 -14.17 -28.90
N GLY A 161 -4.39 -15.32 -28.20
CA GLY A 161 -3.16 -16.08 -27.89
C GLY A 161 -2.66 -16.86 -29.13
N PRO A 162 -1.61 -17.71 -29.06
CA PRO A 162 -1.19 -18.47 -27.87
C PRO A 162 0.33 -18.54 -27.59
N ARG A 163 0.62 -19.01 -26.35
CA ARG A 163 1.79 -19.80 -25.90
C ARG A 163 3.18 -19.52 -26.50
N GLY A 164 4.08 -19.03 -25.65
CA GLY A 164 5.53 -19.16 -25.85
C GLY A 164 6.34 -18.17 -25.01
N PHE A 165 6.53 -18.43 -23.71
CA PHE A 165 7.52 -17.69 -22.93
C PHE A 165 8.91 -18.24 -23.27
N ALA A 166 9.49 -17.74 -24.37
CA ALA A 166 10.90 -17.92 -24.66
C ALA A 166 11.69 -17.03 -23.69
N ARG A 167 12.48 -17.71 -22.85
CA ARG A 167 13.52 -17.13 -22.01
C ARG A 167 14.58 -16.54 -22.94
N CYS A 168 14.79 -15.22 -22.93
CA CYS A 168 15.93 -14.60 -23.58
C CYS A 168 16.80 -13.91 -22.53
N THR A 169 18.01 -14.43 -22.41
CA THR A 169 19.08 -13.99 -21.53
C THR A 169 19.78 -12.75 -22.10
N ARG A 170 20.02 -11.78 -21.19
CA ARG A 170 21.22 -10.94 -21.06
C ARG A 170 21.59 -9.94 -22.18
N GLY A 171 21.67 -8.68 -21.77
CA GLY A 171 22.50 -7.60 -22.32
C GLY A 171 22.40 -6.41 -21.37
N VAL A 172 23.07 -6.47 -20.21
CA VAL A 172 24.27 -5.65 -19.89
C VAL A 172 24.19 -4.24 -20.50
N ILE A 173 23.70 -3.30 -19.70
CA ILE A 173 24.14 -1.91 -19.75
C ILE A 173 24.75 -1.65 -18.37
N ASP A 174 26.06 -1.44 -18.36
CA ASP A 174 26.82 -1.00 -17.20
C ASP A 174 26.18 0.26 -16.62
N SER A 175 25.83 0.21 -15.34
CA SER A 175 25.61 1.39 -14.51
C SER A 175 26.76 1.40 -13.50
N PRO A 176 27.46 2.53 -13.32
CA PRO A 176 28.61 2.58 -12.42
C PRO A 176 28.15 2.36 -10.98
N GLU A 177 28.90 1.50 -10.31
CA GLU A 177 29.10 1.38 -8.86
C GLU A 177 27.90 1.74 -7.98
N ARG A 178 27.13 0.70 -7.66
CA ARG A 178 26.37 0.64 -6.42
C ARG A 178 27.37 0.63 -5.27
N ASP A 179 27.45 1.75 -4.54
CA ASP A 179 27.91 1.73 -3.16
C ASP A 179 27.05 0.72 -2.39
N ALA A 180 27.69 -0.40 -2.08
CA ALA A 180 27.17 -1.50 -1.32
C ALA A 180 27.19 -1.11 0.16
N ASP A 181 26.31 -0.19 0.55
CA ASP A 181 26.04 0.12 1.96
C ASP A 181 24.64 0.73 2.15
N ALA A 182 23.65 0.25 1.37
CA ALA A 182 22.26 0.49 1.72
C ALA A 182 21.96 -0.28 3.02
N PRO A 183 21.64 0.39 4.14
CA PRO A 183 21.36 -0.30 5.39
C PRO A 183 20.19 -1.24 5.14
N ARG A 184 20.40 -2.53 5.43
CA ARG A 184 19.29 -3.45 5.64
C ARG A 184 18.42 -2.77 6.69
N CYS A 185 17.23 -2.32 6.32
CA CYS A 185 16.30 -1.69 7.24
C CYS A 185 15.97 -2.69 8.36
N SER A 186 16.77 -2.67 9.42
CA SER A 186 16.47 -3.23 10.73
C SER A 186 15.57 -2.29 11.53
N GLY A 187 14.89 -1.36 10.85
CA GLY A 187 14.02 -0.36 11.44
C GLY A 187 12.60 -0.88 11.53
N ARG A 188 12.08 -0.97 12.75
CA ARG A 188 10.66 -1.08 13.13
C ARG A 188 9.68 -0.81 11.99
N ALA A 189 9.24 -1.86 11.29
CA ALA A 189 8.03 -1.75 10.48
C ALA A 189 6.84 -1.74 11.44
N SER A 190 6.40 -0.58 11.91
CA SER A 190 5.16 -0.48 12.69
C SER A 190 3.97 -0.77 11.78
N LEU A 191 3.63 -2.04 11.60
CA LEU A 191 2.57 -2.46 10.69
C LEU A 191 1.25 -2.11 11.36
N ALA A 192 0.81 -0.89 11.11
CA ALA A 192 -0.39 -0.40 11.74
C ALA A 192 -1.58 -0.85 10.88
N ALA A 193 -2.47 -1.66 11.46
CA ALA A 193 -3.62 -2.24 10.79
C ALA A 193 -4.91 -1.72 11.44
N ALA A 194 -5.80 -1.09 10.66
CA ALA A 194 -7.10 -0.57 11.11
C ALA A 194 -8.25 -0.95 10.17
#